data_AF-A0A7W1L166-F1
#
_entry.id   AF-A0A7W1L166-F1
#
_cell.length_a   1.000
_cell.length_b   1.000
_cell.length_c   1.000
_cell.angle_alpha   90.00
_cell.angle_beta   90.00
_cell.angle_gamma   90.00
#
_symmetry.space_group_name_H-M   'P 1'
#
loop_
_entity.id
_entity.type
_entity.pdbx_description
1 polymer ?
#
loop_
_entity_poly.entity_id
_entity_poly.type
_entity_poly.pdbx_seq_one_letter_code
_entity_poly.pdbx_strand_id
1 'polypeptide(L)'
;MREKNGRLLTVLLIAALVCAVFSRSASGQQRSRDGENENTVASGQGPRIGVRTVTIPITIREKGSKPQDEIMPVGEFVVREDGDAQRILSVRDIGNAPLSVAVLIQDDVVSSIGNEIKAMGEFIRRLPRGSRVMVGYIRSGSLQ
;
A
#
# COMPACT_ATOMS: atom_id res chain seq x y z
N MET A 1 58.90 37.77 16.20
CA MET A 1 58.34 37.00 15.05
C MET A 1 57.18 36.09 15.53
N ARG A 2 56.12 36.66 16.13
CA ARG A 2 55.14 35.92 16.96
C ARG A 2 53.68 36.36 16.73
N GLU A 3 53.33 36.73 15.50
CA GLU A 3 52.03 37.35 15.17
C GLU A 3 51.27 36.64 14.03
N LYS A 4 51.84 35.60 13.40
CA LYS A 4 51.22 34.90 12.26
C LYS A 4 50.22 33.81 12.68
N ASN A 5 50.31 33.29 13.90
CA ASN A 5 49.52 32.12 14.32
C ASN A 5 48.11 32.47 14.81
N GLY A 6 47.87 33.72 15.24
CA GLY A 6 46.54 34.16 15.70
C GLY A 6 45.54 34.37 14.56
N ARG A 7 46.02 34.82 13.39
CA ARG A 7 45.21 34.98 12.17
C ARG A 7 44.86 33.66 11.49
N LEU A 8 45.75 32.67 11.57
CA LEU A 8 45.50 31.32 11.06
C LEU A 8 44.41 30.61 11.89
N LEU A 9 44.47 30.74 13.22
CA LEU A 9 43.49 30.15 14.13
C LEU A 9 42.09 30.75 13.95
N THR A 10 42.00 32.06 13.71
CA THR A 10 40.72 32.75 13.48
C THR A 10 40.09 32.38 12.14
N VAL A 11 40.89 32.22 11.07
CA VAL A 11 40.38 31.72 9.78
C VAL A 11 39.89 30.28 9.89
N LEU A 12 40.60 29.42 10.64
CA LEU A 12 40.19 28.04 10.90
C LEU A 12 38.87 27.95 11.69
N LEU A 13 38.69 28.83 12.69
CA LEU A 13 37.46 28.90 13.47
C LEU A 13 36.25 29.36 12.63
N ILE A 14 36.45 30.34 11.74
CA ILE A 14 35.39 30.80 10.83
C ILE A 14 35.03 29.71 9.81
N ALA A 15 36.01 29.01 9.25
CA ALA A 15 35.76 27.91 8.31
C ALA A 15 35.01 26.73 8.95
N ALA A 16 35.32 26.38 10.20
CA ALA A 16 34.62 25.35 10.94
C ALA A 16 33.17 25.73 11.26
N LEU A 17 32.92 27.02 11.57
CA LEU A 17 31.57 27.52 11.84
C LEU A 17 30.69 27.52 10.58
N VAL A 18 31.27 27.83 9.40
CA VAL A 18 30.54 27.79 8.11
C VAL A 18 30.19 26.35 7.69
N CYS A 19 31.06 25.36 7.94
CA CYS A 19 30.72 23.95 7.71
C CYS A 19 29.60 23.46 8.64
N ALA A 20 29.57 23.88 9.91
CA ALA A 20 28.56 23.41 10.87
C ALA A 20 27.14 23.92 10.58
N VAL A 21 26.98 25.06 9.90
CA VAL A 21 25.66 25.63 9.57
C VAL A 21 25.11 25.10 8.23
N PHE A 22 25.97 24.69 7.29
CA PHE A 22 25.55 24.08 6.02
C PHE A 22 25.25 22.57 6.09
N SER A 23 25.68 21.87 7.13
CA SER A 23 25.49 20.41 7.24
C SER A 23 24.16 19.97 7.91
N ARG A 24 23.16 20.86 8.07
CA ARG A 24 21.85 20.51 8.64
C ARG A 24 20.79 19.99 7.66
N SER A 25 21.15 19.67 6.42
CA SER A 25 20.28 18.94 5.48
C SER A 25 20.95 17.68 4.94
N ALA A 26 21.03 16.63 5.77
CA ALA A 26 21.20 15.24 5.33
C ALA A 26 21.01 14.26 6.51
N SER A 27 19.85 14.29 7.17
CA SER A 27 19.45 13.24 8.11
C SER A 27 18.56 12.22 7.40
N GLY A 28 19.19 11.34 6.62
CA GLY A 28 18.63 10.06 6.17
C GLY A 28 19.36 8.95 6.89
N GLN A 29 18.76 8.45 7.98
CA GLN A 29 19.35 7.45 8.88
C GLN A 29 19.38 6.07 8.20
N GLN A 30 20.54 5.68 7.69
CA GLN A 30 20.82 4.34 7.17
C GLN A 30 20.99 3.37 8.35
N ARG A 31 19.94 2.57 8.63
CA ARG A 31 20.02 1.44 9.56
C ARG A 31 20.75 0.28 8.87
N SER A 32 22.03 0.11 9.20
CA SER A 32 22.69 -1.18 9.08
C SER A 32 22.20 -2.08 10.21
N ARG A 33 21.59 -3.21 9.87
CA ARG A 33 21.46 -4.34 10.78
C ARG A 33 21.78 -5.60 9.99
N ASP A 34 22.89 -6.20 10.39
CA ASP A 34 23.43 -7.44 9.89
C ASP A 34 22.39 -8.56 9.92
N GLY A 35 22.35 -9.29 8.80
CA GLY A 35 21.54 -10.48 8.58
C GLY A 35 22.26 -11.29 7.51
N GLU A 36 23.22 -12.07 7.98
CA GLU A 36 23.97 -13.09 7.27
C GLU A 36 23.02 -14.06 6.55
N ASN A 37 22.97 -14.02 5.23
CA ASN A 37 22.60 -15.19 4.44
C ASN A 37 23.34 -15.15 3.10
N GLU A 38 24.38 -15.97 3.06
CA GLU A 38 25.25 -16.22 1.93
C GLU A 38 24.45 -16.93 0.83
N ASN A 39 24.17 -16.23 -0.26
CA ASN A 39 23.85 -16.86 -1.54
C ASN A 39 24.52 -16.05 -2.64
N THR A 40 25.81 -16.31 -2.80
CA THR A 40 26.62 -15.84 -3.93
C THR A 40 26.10 -16.52 -5.19
N VAL A 41 25.28 -15.83 -5.98
CA VAL A 41 25.10 -16.12 -7.40
C VAL A 41 25.72 -14.97 -8.17
N ALA A 42 27.01 -15.12 -8.47
CA ALA A 42 27.68 -14.31 -9.47
C ALA A 42 27.22 -14.74 -10.88
N SER A 43 27.24 -13.76 -11.77
CA SER A 43 27.24 -13.84 -13.25
C SER A 43 25.89 -13.82 -13.98
N GLY A 44 25.73 -12.81 -14.85
CA GLY A 44 24.72 -12.77 -15.91
C GLY A 44 23.93 -11.47 -16.00
N GLN A 45 24.55 -10.36 -16.44
CA GLN A 45 23.81 -9.21 -16.99
C GLN A 45 23.18 -9.62 -18.34
N GLY A 46 22.01 -10.25 -18.28
CA GLY A 46 21.06 -10.32 -19.38
C GLY A 46 19.99 -9.25 -19.22
N PRO A 47 19.25 -8.89 -20.29
CA PRO A 47 18.08 -8.03 -20.17
C PRO A 47 17.16 -8.63 -19.11
N ARG A 48 16.76 -7.83 -18.11
CA ARG A 48 15.76 -8.25 -17.14
C ARG A 48 14.44 -8.43 -17.89
N ILE A 49 14.21 -9.61 -18.45
CA ILE A 49 12.92 -10.02 -18.99
C ILE A 49 11.98 -9.95 -17.79
N GLY A 50 11.15 -8.91 -17.77
CA GLY A 50 10.27 -8.64 -16.64
C GLY A 50 9.30 -9.80 -16.49
N VAL A 51 9.39 -10.51 -15.38
CA VAL A 51 8.37 -11.50 -15.01
C VAL A 51 7.05 -10.74 -14.81
N ARG A 52 6.07 -11.00 -15.67
CA ARG A 52 4.75 -10.39 -15.58
C ARG A 52 3.91 -11.16 -14.56
N THR A 53 3.57 -10.50 -13.46
CA THR A 53 2.62 -11.06 -12.48
C THR A 53 1.21 -10.63 -12.84
N VAL A 54 0.27 -11.57 -12.91
CA VAL A 54 -1.14 -11.32 -13.21
C VAL A 54 -2.02 -11.85 -12.08
N THR A 55 -3.07 -11.10 -11.73
CA THR A 55 -4.12 -11.54 -10.81
C THR A 55 -5.35 -11.91 -11.63
N ILE A 56 -5.84 -13.14 -11.46
CA ILE A 56 -7.03 -13.66 -12.16
C ILE A 56 -8.18 -13.75 -11.15
N PRO A 57 -9.20 -12.87 -11.20
CA PRO A 57 -10.35 -12.98 -10.32
C PRO A 57 -11.22 -14.15 -10.75
N ILE A 58 -11.60 -15.01 -9.80
CA ILE A 58 -12.48 -16.16 -10.03
C ILE A 58 -13.73 -16.04 -9.15
N THR A 59 -14.89 -16.43 -9.69
CA THR A 59 -16.14 -16.53 -8.93
C THR A 59 -16.68 -17.94 -9.08
N ILE A 60 -16.79 -18.67 -7.97
CA ILE A 60 -17.35 -20.02 -7.93
C ILE A 60 -18.86 -19.89 -7.74
N ARG A 61 -19.65 -20.50 -8.63
CA ARG A 61 -21.12 -20.56 -8.52
C ARG A 61 -21.53 -21.99 -8.24
N GLU A 62 -22.07 -22.26 -7.06
CA GLU A 62 -22.70 -23.54 -6.76
C GLU A 62 -24.19 -23.49 -7.10
N LYS A 63 -24.71 -24.54 -7.75
CA LYS A 63 -26.12 -24.63 -8.11
C LYS A 63 -26.90 -25.24 -6.94
N GLY A 64 -27.49 -24.40 -6.08
CA GLY A 64 -28.56 -24.81 -5.16
C GLY A 64 -28.26 -24.84 -3.66
N SER A 65 -27.14 -24.30 -3.17
CA SER A 65 -26.83 -24.23 -1.74
C SER A 65 -27.09 -22.83 -1.14
N LYS A 66 -27.52 -22.79 0.12
CA LYS A 66 -27.72 -21.55 0.88
C LYS A 66 -26.38 -20.82 1.07
N PRO A 67 -26.38 -19.48 1.16
CA PRO A 67 -25.16 -18.70 1.32
C PRO A 67 -24.66 -18.83 2.76
N GLN A 68 -23.92 -19.88 3.08
CA GLN A 68 -23.09 -19.89 4.28
C GLN A 68 -21.92 -20.86 4.18
N ASP A 69 -20.83 -20.34 4.75
CA ASP A 69 -19.55 -20.93 5.07
C ASP A 69 -18.61 -21.20 3.90
N GLU A 70 -17.55 -20.40 3.92
CA GLU A 70 -16.24 -20.60 3.30
C GLU A 70 -16.25 -21.65 2.19
N ILE A 71 -16.26 -21.19 0.93
CA ILE A 71 -16.02 -22.07 -0.19
C ILE A 71 -14.61 -22.64 0.02
N MET A 72 -14.52 -23.82 0.64
CA MET A 72 -13.30 -24.61 0.67
C MET A 72 -12.81 -24.69 -0.77
N PRO A 73 -11.51 -24.49 -1.03
CA PRO A 73 -11.01 -24.42 -2.40
C PRO A 73 -11.49 -25.65 -3.17
N VAL A 74 -12.37 -25.40 -4.14
CA VAL A 74 -12.98 -26.41 -4.98
C VAL A 74 -11.90 -26.89 -5.94
N GLY A 75 -11.12 -27.89 -5.51
CA GLY A 75 -10.14 -28.59 -6.33
C GLY A 75 -8.78 -27.90 -6.52
N GLU A 76 -8.03 -28.41 -7.49
CA GLU A 76 -6.70 -27.94 -7.87
C GLU A 76 -6.80 -26.93 -9.03
N PHE A 77 -6.18 -25.75 -8.86
CA PHE A 77 -6.11 -24.74 -9.92
C PHE A 77 -4.89 -24.99 -10.81
N VAL A 78 -5.10 -24.97 -12.13
CA VAL A 78 -4.01 -24.97 -13.13
C VAL A 78 -4.17 -23.72 -13.98
N VAL A 79 -3.12 -22.89 -14.04
CA VAL A 79 -3.07 -21.71 -14.91
C VAL A 79 -2.22 -22.04 -16.12
N ARG A 80 -2.73 -21.74 -17.33
CA ARG A 80 -1.98 -21.88 -18.58
C ARG A 80 -2.03 -20.57 -19.35
N GLU A 81 -0.91 -20.18 -19.94
CA GLU A 81 -0.79 -19.07 -20.89
C GLU A 81 -0.23 -19.67 -22.18
N ASP A 82 -0.95 -19.48 -23.29
CA ASP A 82 -0.62 -20.03 -24.61
C ASP A 82 -0.36 -21.55 -24.64
N GLY A 83 -1.01 -22.28 -23.73
CA GLY A 83 -0.86 -23.73 -23.60
C GLY A 83 0.22 -24.17 -22.62
N ASP A 84 1.10 -23.27 -22.18
CA ASP A 84 2.15 -23.55 -21.21
C ASP A 84 1.67 -23.35 -19.78
N ALA A 85 2.01 -24.29 -18.89
CA ALA A 85 1.65 -24.20 -17.48
C ALA A 85 2.42 -23.06 -16.78
N GLN A 86 1.67 -22.22 -16.08
CA GLN A 86 2.20 -21.07 -15.36
C GLN A 86 2.20 -21.31 -13.85
N ARG A 87 3.19 -20.73 -13.16
CA ARG A 87 3.31 -20.87 -11.70
C ARG A 87 2.29 -19.99 -10.98
N ILE A 88 1.48 -20.61 -10.13
CA ILE A 88 0.63 -19.89 -9.18
C ILE A 88 1.50 -19.41 -8.02
N LEU A 89 1.59 -18.10 -7.83
CA LEU A 89 2.37 -17.50 -6.74
C LEU A 89 1.61 -17.54 -5.41
N SER A 90 0.29 -17.34 -5.45
CA SER A 90 -0.58 -17.36 -4.29
C SER A 90 -2.04 -17.50 -4.70
N VAL A 91 -2.79 -18.31 -3.96
CA VAL A 91 -4.25 -18.30 -4.00
C VAL A 91 -4.72 -17.59 -2.73
N ARG A 92 -5.56 -16.58 -2.89
CA ARG A 92 -6.15 -15.85 -1.77
C ARG A 92 -7.65 -15.90 -1.93
N ASP A 93 -8.34 -16.37 -0.91
CA ASP A 93 -9.76 -16.09 -0.78
C ASP A 93 -9.92 -14.61 -0.45
N ILE A 94 -10.89 -13.96 -1.07
CA ILE A 94 -11.40 -12.67 -0.62
C ILE A 94 -12.44 -13.00 0.46
N GLY A 95 -11.97 -13.70 1.51
CA GLY A 95 -12.79 -14.07 2.64
C GLY A 95 -13.21 -12.82 3.43
N ASN A 96 -13.95 -13.03 4.52
CA ASN A 96 -14.47 -12.03 5.46
C ASN A 96 -13.36 -11.22 6.19
N ALA A 97 -12.41 -10.65 5.47
CA ALA A 97 -11.37 -9.80 6.00
C ALA A 97 -11.98 -8.45 6.43
N PRO A 98 -11.64 -7.92 7.61
CA PRO A 98 -12.06 -6.59 8.03
C PRO A 98 -11.67 -5.51 7.01
N LEU A 99 -12.63 -4.69 6.60
CA LEU A 99 -12.42 -3.59 5.64
C LEU A 99 -12.39 -2.23 6.35
N SER A 100 -11.59 -1.30 5.83
CA SER A 100 -11.71 0.13 6.17
C SER A 100 -12.38 0.86 5.02
N VAL A 101 -13.59 1.37 5.23
CA VAL A 101 -14.40 2.04 4.19
C VAL A 101 -14.72 3.47 4.62
N ALA A 102 -14.54 4.42 3.71
CA ALA A 102 -15.03 5.79 3.87
C ALA A 102 -16.22 6.01 2.94
N VAL A 103 -17.34 6.45 3.49
CA VAL A 103 -18.58 6.76 2.76
C VAL A 103 -18.81 8.25 2.84
N LEU A 104 -18.74 8.95 1.70
CA LEU A 104 -19.12 10.35 1.60
C LEU A 104 -20.48 10.43 0.93
N ILE A 105 -21.43 11.07 1.62
CA ILE A 105 -22.80 11.26 1.15
C ILE A 105 -22.96 12.71 0.75
N GLN A 106 -23.30 12.92 -0.52
CA GLN A 106 -23.67 14.24 -1.02
C GLN A 106 -25.18 14.28 -1.24
N ASP A 107 -25.89 15.00 -0.39
CA ASP A 107 -27.36 14.98 -0.39
C ASP A 107 -28.00 15.95 -1.41
N ASP A 108 -27.18 16.77 -2.08
CA ASP A 108 -27.63 17.83 -2.98
C ASP A 108 -27.39 17.56 -4.49
N VAL A 109 -26.77 16.43 -4.85
CA VAL A 109 -26.55 16.09 -6.28
C VAL A 109 -27.84 15.61 -6.93
N VAL A 110 -28.61 14.78 -6.21
CA VAL A 110 -29.86 14.20 -6.72
C VAL A 110 -30.85 13.99 -5.56
N SER A 111 -32.10 14.42 -5.75
CA SER A 111 -33.17 14.28 -4.74
C SER A 111 -33.49 12.83 -4.35
N SER A 112 -33.09 11.84 -5.17
CA SER A 112 -33.32 10.42 -4.92
C SER A 112 -32.35 9.79 -3.90
N ILE A 113 -31.28 10.49 -3.50
CA ILE A 113 -30.27 9.93 -2.59
C ILE A 113 -30.83 9.50 -1.24
N GLY A 114 -31.90 10.18 -0.77
CA GLY A 114 -32.61 9.80 0.46
C GLY A 114 -33.13 8.36 0.44
N ASN A 115 -33.49 7.84 -0.74
CA ASN A 115 -33.99 6.47 -0.89
C ASN A 115 -32.87 5.42 -0.72
N GLU A 116 -31.63 5.78 -1.01
CA GLU A 116 -30.47 4.88 -0.97
C GLU A 116 -29.83 4.79 0.43
N ILE A 117 -30.12 5.74 1.33
CA ILE A 117 -29.55 5.78 2.69
C ILE A 117 -29.83 4.49 3.46
N LYS A 118 -31.04 3.92 3.30
CA LYS A 118 -31.41 2.66 3.94
C LYS A 118 -30.57 1.49 3.41
N ALA A 119 -30.46 1.36 2.09
CA ALA A 119 -29.69 0.30 1.44
C ALA A 119 -28.20 0.38 1.81
N MET A 120 -27.65 1.59 1.85
CA MET A 120 -26.27 1.83 2.27
C MET A 120 -26.05 1.48 3.74
N GLY A 121 -27.01 1.78 4.62
CA GLY A 121 -26.98 1.33 6.01
C GLY A 121 -27.05 -0.20 6.15
N GLU A 122 -27.82 -0.89 5.30
CA GLU A 122 -27.81 -2.36 5.25
C GLU A 122 -26.48 -2.91 4.75
N PHE A 123 -25.89 -2.30 3.73
CA PHE A 123 -24.55 -2.65 3.23
C PHE A 123 -23.49 -2.54 4.33
N ILE A 124 -23.43 -1.41 5.05
CA ILE A 124 -22.48 -1.20 6.15
C ILE A 124 -22.64 -2.27 7.23
N ARG A 125 -23.88 -2.67 7.57
CA ARG A 125 -24.16 -3.69 8.58
C ARG A 125 -23.78 -5.11 8.14
N ARG A 126 -23.69 -5.37 6.83
CA ARG A 126 -23.27 -6.66 6.27
C ARG A 126 -21.76 -6.79 6.10
N LEU A 127 -20.98 -5.75 6.41
CA LEU A 127 -19.52 -5.82 6.34
C LEU A 127 -18.97 -6.84 7.34
N PRO A 128 -17.82 -7.47 7.02
CA PRO A 128 -17.15 -8.40 7.93
C PRO A 128 -16.89 -7.80 9.31
N ARG A 129 -16.96 -8.61 10.36
CA ARG A 129 -16.66 -8.18 11.73
C ARG A 129 -15.27 -7.56 11.81
N GLY A 130 -15.13 -6.47 12.57
CA GLY A 130 -13.89 -5.72 12.69
C GLY A 130 -13.67 -4.66 11.59
N SER A 131 -14.56 -4.58 10.59
CA SER A 131 -14.54 -3.50 9.61
C SER A 131 -14.76 -2.14 10.27
N ARG A 132 -14.05 -1.12 9.78
CA ARG A 132 -14.17 0.27 10.22
C ARG A 132 -14.84 1.08 9.13
N VAL A 133 -15.90 1.80 9.48
CA VAL A 133 -16.61 2.67 8.54
C VAL A 133 -16.60 4.09 9.05
N MET A 134 -16.17 5.00 8.18
CA MET A 134 -16.26 6.44 8.40
C MET A 134 -17.33 6.99 7.47
N VAL A 135 -18.29 7.74 8.00
CA VAL A 135 -19.37 8.34 7.21
C VAL A 135 -19.30 9.85 7.35
N GLY A 136 -19.21 10.55 6.22
CA GLY A 136 -19.21 12.01 6.15
C GLY A 136 -20.33 12.51 5.25
N TYR A 137 -20.97 13.61 5.65
CA TYR A 137 -21.90 14.33 4.79
C TYR A 137 -21.17 15.51 4.17
N ILE A 138 -21.21 15.60 2.85
CA ILE A 138 -20.72 16.75 2.11
C ILE A 138 -21.92 17.53 1.59
N ARG A 139 -21.90 18.84 1.82
CA ARG A 139 -22.82 19.78 1.19
C ARG A 139 -22.03 20.66 0.24
N SER A 140 -22.60 20.96 -0.92
CA SER A 140 -22.10 21.98 -1.80
C SER A 140 -22.38 23.34 -1.14
N GLY A 141 -21.33 23.98 -0.63
CA GLY A 141 -21.35 25.38 -0.27
C GLY A 141 -20.37 26.14 -1.15
N SER A 142 -20.73 27.34 -1.62
CA SER A 142 -19.72 28.28 -2.08
C SER A 142 -19.09 28.95 -0.85
N LEU A 143 -17.76 29.10 -0.83
CA LEU A 143 -17.13 30.11 0.03
C LEU A 143 -17.67 31.48 -0.42
N GLN A 144 -18.57 32.06 0.35
CA GLN A 144 -18.91 33.49 0.25
C GLN A 144 -17.95 34.28 1.11
#